data_AF-A5HIN8-F1
#
_entry.id   AF-A5HIN8-F1
#
_cell.length_a   1.000
_cell.length_b   1.000
_cell.length_c   1.000
_cell.angle_alpha   90.00
_cell.angle_beta   90.00
_cell.angle_gamma   90.00
#
_symmetry.space_group_name_H-M   'P 1'
#
loop_
_entity.id
_entity.type
_entity.pdbx_description
1 polymer ?
#
loop_
_entity_poly.entity_id
_entity_poly.type
_entity_poly.pdbx_seq_one_letter_code
_entity_poly.pdbx_strand_id
1 'polypeptide(L)'
;VKMCRMILPQMDKRRKGVIVNISSGIASVPFPLYTLYAASKIFVERFSQGLQAEYENRGILIQAVAPFGVCTRMAGYQPPNRVTFLPEDFVKNSLQYLRAGNKTHGSICHIVLGWILQCIPLKVLHSDSLLQGMQNYVKK
;
A
#
# COMPACT_ATOMS: atom_id res chain seq x y z
N VAL A 1 -9.20 4.72 -10.51
CA VAL A 1 -9.42 5.44 -11.80
C VAL A 1 -10.76 6.16 -11.87
N LYS A 2 -11.91 5.45 -11.99
CA LYS A 2 -13.23 6.11 -12.18
C LYS A 2 -13.55 7.17 -11.12
N MET A 3 -13.34 6.85 -9.83
CA MET A 3 -13.56 7.79 -8.72
C MET A 3 -12.71 9.06 -8.86
N CYS A 4 -11.40 8.92 -9.08
CA CYS A 4 -10.50 10.06 -9.30
C CYS A 4 -10.97 10.92 -10.48
N ARG A 5 -11.36 10.30 -11.61
CA ARG A 5 -11.87 11.02 -12.79
C ARG A 5 -13.13 11.84 -12.48
N MET A 6 -14.01 11.36 -11.60
CA MET A 6 -15.23 12.08 -11.23
C MET A 6 -14.96 13.26 -10.29
N ILE A 7 -14.03 13.12 -9.33
CA ILE A 7 -13.82 14.12 -8.27
C ILE A 7 -12.71 15.14 -8.60
N LEU A 8 -11.69 14.75 -9.37
CA LEU A 8 -10.53 15.60 -9.67
C LEU A 8 -10.88 16.92 -10.34
N PRO A 9 -11.76 16.97 -11.36
CA PRO A 9 -12.11 18.25 -11.99
C PRO A 9 -12.70 19.26 -11.01
N GLN A 10 -13.47 18.80 -10.01
CA GLN A 10 -14.07 19.67 -9.01
C GLN A 10 -13.04 20.10 -7.95
N MET A 11 -12.13 19.21 -7.55
CA MET A 11 -11.02 19.55 -6.66
C MET A 11 -10.08 20.57 -7.29
N ASP A 12 -9.82 20.45 -8.59
CA ASP A 12 -8.94 21.34 -9.33
C ASP A 12 -9.55 22.74 -9.48
N LYS A 13 -10.85 22.84 -9.81
CA LYS A 13 -11.56 24.13 -9.80
C LYS A 13 -11.45 24.87 -8.45
N ARG A 14 -11.46 24.14 -7.34
CA ARG A 14 -11.33 24.70 -5.98
C ARG A 14 -9.89 24.84 -5.51
N ARG A 15 -8.91 24.34 -6.28
CA ARG A 15 -7.48 24.26 -5.93
C ARG A 15 -7.23 23.65 -4.55
N LYS A 16 -8.08 22.69 -4.14
CA LYS A 16 -8.07 22.09 -2.81
C LYS A 16 -8.71 20.71 -2.83
N GLY A 17 -7.99 19.71 -2.34
CA GLY A 17 -8.51 18.36 -2.16
C GLY A 17 -7.48 17.40 -1.61
N VAL A 18 -7.95 16.27 -1.07
CA VAL A 18 -7.10 15.15 -0.66
C VAL A 18 -7.69 13.87 -1.22
N ILE A 19 -6.87 13.06 -1.89
CA ILE A 19 -7.20 11.72 -2.37
C ILE A 19 -6.20 10.75 -1.73
N VAL A 20 -6.72 9.78 -0.99
CA VAL A 20 -5.92 8.70 -0.41
C VAL A 20 -6.34 7.40 -1.07
N ASN A 21 -5.43 6.79 -1.82
CA ASN A 21 -5.65 5.52 -2.49
C ASN A 21 -4.95 4.39 -1.73
N ILE A 22 -5.66 3.29 -1.47
CA ILE A 22 -5.12 2.15 -0.71
C ILE A 22 -4.48 1.12 -1.64
N SER A 23 -3.15 1.10 -1.65
CA SER A 23 -2.29 0.09 -2.27
C SER A 23 -2.07 -1.10 -1.30
N SER A 24 -0.93 -1.78 -1.40
CA SER A 24 -0.47 -2.82 -0.48
C SER A 24 1.06 -2.86 -0.46
N GLY A 25 1.65 -3.07 0.71
CA GLY A 25 3.09 -3.26 0.86
C GLY A 25 3.60 -4.52 0.13
N ILE A 26 2.75 -5.54 -0.05
CA ILE A 26 3.07 -6.75 -0.83
C ILE A 26 3.37 -6.38 -2.29
N ALA A 27 2.79 -5.29 -2.82
CA ALA A 27 3.05 -4.86 -4.19
C ALA A 27 4.47 -4.33 -4.43
N SER A 28 5.22 -4.02 -3.35
CA SER A 28 6.59 -3.53 -3.44
C SER A 28 7.58 -4.62 -3.88
N VAL A 29 7.21 -5.91 -3.82
CA VAL A 29 8.01 -7.06 -4.27
C VAL A 29 7.13 -8.06 -5.01
N PRO A 30 7.63 -8.80 -6.01
CA PRO A 30 6.84 -9.80 -6.74
C PRO A 30 6.69 -11.07 -5.89
N PHE A 31 5.79 -11.03 -4.89
CA PHE A 31 5.56 -12.12 -3.95
C PHE A 31 4.72 -13.25 -4.58
N PRO A 32 5.13 -14.52 -4.49
CA PRO A 32 4.39 -15.62 -5.12
C PRO A 32 3.00 -15.78 -4.49
N LEU A 33 2.07 -16.41 -5.23
CA LEU A 33 0.65 -16.56 -4.88
C LEU A 33 -0.16 -15.25 -4.80
N TYR A 34 0.48 -14.08 -4.88
CA TYR A 34 -0.19 -12.77 -4.89
C TYR A 34 -0.12 -12.07 -6.25
N THR A 35 0.26 -12.74 -7.34
CA THR A 35 0.58 -12.13 -8.64
C THR A 35 -0.45 -11.10 -9.12
N LEU A 36 -1.73 -11.49 -9.27
CA LEU A 36 -2.78 -10.59 -9.75
C LEU A 36 -3.09 -9.48 -8.73
N TYR A 37 -3.09 -9.83 -7.45
CA TYR A 37 -3.30 -8.86 -6.38
C TYR A 37 -2.20 -7.79 -6.36
N ALA A 38 -0.94 -8.20 -6.31
CA ALA A 38 0.23 -7.33 -6.34
C ALA A 38 0.24 -6.46 -7.61
N ALA A 39 -0.05 -7.02 -8.79
CA ALA A 39 -0.19 -6.28 -10.04
C ALA A 39 -1.28 -5.19 -9.96
N SER A 40 -2.44 -5.51 -9.38
CA SER A 40 -3.52 -4.52 -9.19
C SER A 40 -3.15 -3.40 -8.22
N LYS A 41 -2.36 -3.72 -7.20
CA LYS A 41 -1.97 -2.77 -6.16
C LYS A 41 -0.79 -1.89 -6.59
N ILE A 42 0.20 -2.43 -7.31
CA ILE A 42 1.26 -1.60 -7.90
C ILE A 42 0.69 -0.63 -8.94
N PHE A 43 -0.35 -1.04 -9.68
CA PHE A 43 -1.09 -0.11 -10.55
C PHE A 43 -1.66 1.07 -9.75
N VAL A 44 -2.34 0.82 -8.63
CA VAL A 44 -2.90 1.89 -7.77
C VAL A 44 -1.81 2.83 -7.26
N GLU A 45 -0.65 2.28 -6.89
CA GLU A 45 0.51 3.07 -6.46
C GLU A 45 1.02 3.97 -7.58
N ARG A 46 1.37 3.42 -8.74
CA ARG A 46 1.92 4.19 -9.87
C ARG A 46 0.91 5.20 -10.41
N PHE A 47 -0.36 4.83 -10.48
CA PHE A 47 -1.46 5.72 -10.86
C PHE A 47 -1.56 6.92 -9.91
N SER A 48 -1.49 6.70 -8.61
CA SER A 48 -1.54 7.79 -7.61
C SER A 48 -0.31 8.69 -7.69
N GLN A 49 0.88 8.13 -7.87
CA GLN A 49 2.12 8.90 -8.00
C GLN A 49 2.13 9.77 -9.25
N GLY A 50 1.68 9.23 -10.40
CA GLY A 50 1.55 9.99 -11.65
C GLY A 50 0.56 11.15 -11.49
N LEU A 51 -0.63 10.88 -10.94
CA LEU A 51 -1.60 11.93 -10.66
C LEU A 51 -1.07 12.99 -9.68
N GLN A 52 -0.34 12.57 -8.63
CA GLN A 52 0.25 13.53 -7.71
C GLN A 52 1.21 14.47 -8.44
N ALA A 53 2.06 13.97 -9.32
CA ALA A 53 2.97 14.81 -10.11
C ALA A 53 2.23 15.78 -11.04
N GLU A 54 1.14 15.34 -11.67
CA GLU A 54 0.30 16.19 -12.55
C GLU A 54 -0.46 17.30 -11.80
N TYR A 55 -0.84 17.03 -10.54
CA TYR A 55 -1.69 17.90 -9.72
C TYR A 55 -0.98 18.58 -8.54
N GLU A 56 0.34 18.38 -8.37
CA GLU A 56 1.13 18.90 -7.24
C GLU A 56 0.98 20.42 -7.07
N ASN A 57 1.14 21.16 -8.17
CA ASN A 57 1.01 22.62 -8.20
C ASN A 57 -0.45 23.10 -8.18
N ARG A 58 -1.42 22.18 -8.05
CA ARG A 58 -2.86 22.47 -8.07
C ARG A 58 -3.52 22.49 -6.70
N GLY A 59 -2.72 22.40 -5.62
CA GLY A 59 -3.23 22.41 -4.24
C GLY A 59 -4.01 21.15 -3.87
N ILE A 60 -3.83 20.07 -4.64
CA ILE A 60 -4.45 18.77 -4.41
C ILE A 60 -3.38 17.80 -3.95
N LEU A 61 -3.64 17.14 -2.83
CA LEU A 61 -2.78 16.09 -2.30
C LEU A 61 -3.34 14.73 -2.72
N ILE A 62 -2.53 13.93 -3.38
CA ILE A 62 -2.84 12.58 -3.83
C ILE A 62 -1.75 11.67 -3.29
N GLN A 63 -2.14 10.71 -2.45
CA GLN A 63 -1.20 9.82 -1.78
C GLN A 63 -1.65 8.37 -1.92
N ALA A 64 -0.71 7.49 -2.24
CA ALA A 64 -0.88 6.05 -2.11
C ALA A 64 -0.43 5.59 -0.71
N VAL A 65 -1.28 4.85 -0.01
CA VAL A 65 -0.91 4.17 1.25
C VAL A 65 -0.81 2.68 0.98
N ALA A 66 0.36 2.09 1.23
CA ALA A 66 0.70 0.70 0.99
C ALA A 66 0.88 -0.05 2.33
N PRO A 67 -0.19 -0.45 3.03
CA PRO A 67 -0.11 -1.17 4.30
C PRO A 67 0.47 -2.59 4.14
N PHE A 68 1.14 -3.08 5.17
CA PHE A 68 1.35 -4.51 5.40
C PHE A 68 0.24 -5.07 6.32
N GLY A 69 0.59 -5.77 7.40
CA GLY A 69 -0.37 -6.46 8.27
C GLY A 69 -1.34 -5.50 8.94
N VAL A 70 -2.64 -5.67 8.70
CA VAL A 70 -3.71 -4.99 9.45
C VAL A 70 -4.77 -6.03 9.82
N CYS A 71 -5.14 -6.09 11.09
CA CYS A 71 -6.12 -7.02 11.63
C CYS A 71 -7.52 -6.70 11.11
N THR A 72 -7.83 -7.22 9.92
CA THR A 72 -9.10 -7.05 9.23
C THR A 72 -9.62 -8.39 8.75
N ARG A 73 -10.88 -8.43 8.32
CA ARG A 73 -11.47 -9.62 7.69
C ARG A 73 -10.68 -10.08 6.46
N MET A 74 -10.11 -9.15 5.70
CA MET A 74 -9.27 -9.47 4.53
C MET A 74 -8.03 -10.30 4.90
N ALA A 75 -7.46 -10.05 6.08
CA ALA A 75 -6.32 -10.79 6.59
C ALA A 75 -6.73 -12.01 7.44
N GLY A 76 -8.03 -12.31 7.58
CA GLY A 76 -8.51 -13.38 8.45
C GLY A 76 -8.35 -13.09 9.95
N TYR A 77 -8.40 -11.82 10.36
CA TYR A 77 -8.26 -11.40 11.76
C TYR A 77 -6.98 -11.92 12.46
N GLN A 78 -5.84 -11.88 11.75
CA GLN A 78 -4.55 -12.18 12.38
C GLN A 78 -4.37 -11.34 13.66
N PRO A 79 -3.97 -11.96 14.78
CA PRO A 79 -3.78 -11.22 16.03
C PRO A 79 -2.74 -10.12 15.85
N PRO A 80 -2.93 -8.96 16.51
CA PRO A 80 -1.98 -7.86 16.40
C PRO A 80 -0.61 -8.29 16.92
N ASN A 81 0.44 -7.81 16.26
CA ASN A 81 1.84 -8.05 16.64
C ASN A 81 2.70 -6.83 16.25
N ARG A 82 4.03 -6.95 16.29
CA ARG A 82 4.95 -5.83 15.97
C ARG A 82 4.80 -5.25 14.55
N VAL A 83 4.22 -6.02 13.64
CA VAL A 83 4.02 -5.67 12.23
C VAL A 83 2.53 -5.61 11.87
N THR A 84 1.69 -6.42 12.52
CA THR A 84 0.23 -6.42 12.29
C THR A 84 -0.45 -5.47 13.27
N PHE A 85 -1.02 -4.38 12.76
CA PHE A 85 -1.72 -3.37 13.58
C PHE A 85 -3.22 -3.62 13.66
N LEU A 86 -3.87 -3.12 14.72
CA LEU A 86 -5.33 -2.92 14.70
C LEU A 86 -5.69 -1.84 13.68
N PRO A 87 -6.87 -1.92 13.04
CA PRO A 87 -7.28 -0.95 12.02
C PRO A 87 -7.25 0.51 12.50
N GLU A 88 -7.74 0.75 13.71
CA GLU A 88 -7.85 2.09 14.30
C GLU A 88 -6.46 2.69 14.54
N ASP A 89 -5.54 1.89 15.08
CA ASP A 89 -4.15 2.29 15.32
C ASP A 89 -3.41 2.54 14.01
N PHE A 90 -3.64 1.68 13.00
CA PHE A 90 -3.05 1.86 11.68
C PHE A 90 -3.51 3.16 11.04
N VAL A 91 -4.82 3.47 11.08
CA VAL A 91 -5.36 4.71 10.53
C VAL A 91 -4.81 5.92 11.27
N LYS A 92 -4.79 5.90 12.60
CA LYS A 92 -4.25 6.99 13.42
C LYS A 92 -2.79 7.29 13.07
N ASN A 93 -1.96 6.24 12.93
CA ASN A 93 -0.57 6.39 12.53
C ASN A 93 -0.46 6.88 11.08
N SER A 94 -1.21 6.29 10.16
CA SER A 94 -1.12 6.63 8.73
C SER A 94 -1.50 8.07 8.44
N LEU A 95 -2.47 8.64 9.17
CA LEU A 95 -2.91 10.02 8.97
C LEU A 95 -1.80 11.04 9.30
N GLN A 96 -0.87 10.70 10.19
CA GLN A 96 0.29 11.55 10.50
C GLN A 96 1.22 11.72 9.28
N TYR A 97 1.19 10.78 8.33
CA TYR A 97 2.04 10.78 7.13
C TYR A 97 1.36 11.35 5.88
N LEU A 98 0.16 11.93 5.99
CA LEU A 98 -0.59 12.42 4.82
C LEU A 98 0.23 13.38 3.94
N ARG A 99 1.15 14.16 4.52
CA ARG A 99 2.02 15.09 3.79
C ARG A 99 3.47 14.64 3.64
N ALA A 100 3.79 13.42 4.06
CA ALA A 100 5.16 12.90 4.03
C ALA A 100 5.64 12.52 2.62
N GLY A 101 4.75 12.47 1.63
CA GLY A 101 5.09 12.16 0.24
C GLY A 101 3.92 11.58 -0.55
N ASN A 102 4.19 11.17 -1.79
CA ASN A 102 3.20 10.59 -2.71
C ASN A 102 2.91 9.10 -2.46
N LYS A 103 3.78 8.41 -1.70
CA LYS A 103 3.61 7.01 -1.25
C LYS A 103 4.06 6.90 0.21
N THR A 104 3.30 6.18 1.03
CA THR A 104 3.70 5.80 2.39
C THR A 104 3.28 4.37 2.67
N HIS A 105 3.84 3.75 3.72
CA HIS A 105 3.34 2.46 4.23
C HIS A 105 2.45 2.61 5.49
N GLY A 106 2.14 3.85 5.88
CA GLY A 106 1.25 4.19 7.00
C GLY A 106 1.84 4.05 8.41
N SER A 107 3.00 3.40 8.58
CA SER A 107 3.70 3.31 9.87
C SER A 107 5.21 3.11 9.69
N ILE A 108 6.00 3.45 10.71
CA ILE A 108 7.47 3.25 10.71
C ILE A 108 7.80 1.76 10.57
N CYS A 109 7.12 0.89 11.32
CA CYS A 109 7.33 -0.56 11.25
C CYS A 109 7.11 -1.09 9.82
N HIS A 110 6.07 -0.61 9.15
CA HIS A 110 5.81 -0.97 7.76
C HIS A 110 6.85 -0.38 6.78
N ILE A 111 7.35 0.83 7.01
CA ILE A 111 8.42 1.42 6.20
C ILE A 111 9.68 0.55 6.29
N VAL A 112 10.11 0.22 7.51
CA VAL A 112 11.28 -0.63 7.76
C VAL A 112 11.10 -2.01 7.12
N LEU A 113 9.93 -2.62 7.27
CA LEU A 113 9.62 -3.90 6.62
C LEU A 113 9.70 -3.81 5.09
N GLY A 114 9.15 -2.74 4.51
CA GLY A 114 9.23 -2.51 3.07
C GLY A 114 10.67 -2.44 2.56
N TRP A 115 11.54 -1.73 3.29
CA TRP A 115 12.97 -1.66 2.97
C TRP A 115 13.66 -3.02 3.08
N ILE A 116 13.41 -3.76 4.16
CA ILE A 116 13.95 -5.11 4.35
C ILE A 116 13.54 -6.02 3.19
N LEU A 117 12.26 -6.03 2.83
CA LEU A 117 11.75 -6.88 1.74
C LEU A 117 12.37 -6.52 0.39
N GLN A 118 12.61 -5.24 0.12
CA GLN A 118 13.25 -4.79 -1.12
C GLN A 118 14.73 -5.18 -1.20
N CYS A 119 15.39 -5.38 -0.07
CA CYS A 119 16.77 -5.88 -0.03
C CYS A 119 16.88 -7.40 -0.25
N ILE A 120 15.78 -8.15 -0.18
CA ILE A 120 15.81 -9.61 -0.36
C ILE A 120 15.96 -9.93 -1.86
N PRO A 121 16.98 -10.73 -2.26
CA PRO A 121 17.13 -11.14 -3.65
C PRO A 121 15.93 -11.92 -4.16
N LEU A 122 15.51 -11.64 -5.40
CA LEU A 122 14.36 -12.32 -6.02
C LEU A 122 14.47 -13.85 -6.02
N LYS A 123 15.69 -14.39 -6.19
CA LYS A 123 15.94 -15.84 -6.11
C LYS A 123 15.50 -16.45 -4.78
N VAL A 124 15.62 -15.71 -3.68
CA VAL A 124 15.19 -16.16 -2.35
C VAL A 124 13.66 -16.08 -2.25
N LEU A 125 13.06 -14.99 -2.71
CA LEU A 125 11.61 -14.80 -2.75
C LEU A 125 10.88 -15.81 -3.66
N HIS A 126 11.57 -16.32 -4.68
CA HIS A 126 11.03 -17.29 -5.64
C HIS A 126 11.55 -18.71 -5.41
N SER A 127 12.18 -18.96 -4.26
CA SER A 127 12.62 -20.32 -3.91
C SER A 127 11.45 -21.27 -3.71
N ASP A 128 11.62 -22.53 -4.12
CA ASP A 128 10.58 -23.57 -3.97
C ASP A 128 10.18 -23.76 -2.50
N SER A 129 11.13 -23.63 -1.57
CA SER A 129 10.87 -23.72 -0.14
C SER A 129 9.90 -22.63 0.34
N LEU A 130 10.09 -21.38 -0.11
CA LEU A 130 9.21 -20.27 0.24
C LEU A 130 7.82 -20.46 -0.42
N LEU A 131 7.80 -20.86 -1.69
CA LEU A 131 6.55 -21.14 -2.41
C LEU A 131 5.72 -22.22 -1.71
N GLN A 132 6.35 -23.35 -1.33
CA GLN A 132 5.68 -24.42 -0.58
C GLN A 132 5.19 -23.95 0.79
N GLY A 133 6.03 -23.19 1.52
CA GLY A 133 5.65 -22.61 2.81
C GLY A 133 4.40 -21.73 2.70
N MET A 134 4.33 -20.90 1.66
CA MET A 134 3.17 -20.07 1.39
C MET A 134 1.93 -20.87 0.96
N GLN A 135 2.08 -21.91 0.15
CA GLN A 135 0.97 -22.79 -0.24
C GLN A 135 0.36 -23.47 0.99
N ASN A 136 1.20 -23.90 1.94
CA ASN A 136 0.74 -24.49 3.19
C ASN A 136 0.02 -23.46 4.08
N TYR A 137 0.48 -22.21 4.10
CA TYR A 137 -0.19 -21.12 4.82
C TYR A 137 -1.58 -20.82 4.25
N VAL A 138 -1.73 -20.80 2.92
CA VAL A 138 -3.03 -20.52 2.26
C VAL A 138 -4.04 -21.66 2.43
N LYS A 139 -3.57 -22.90 2.58
CA LYS A 139 -4.43 -24.07 2.80
C LYS A 139 -4.95 -24.20 4.24
N LYS A 140 -4.37 -23.46 5.19
CA LYS A 140 -4.74 -23.46 6.60
C LYS A 140 -5.86 -22.45 6.86
#